data_AF-A0ABD3A8I0-F1
#
_entry.id   AF-A0ABD3A8I0-F1
#
_cell.length_a   1.000
_cell.length_b   1.000
_cell.length_c   1.000
_cell.angle_alpha   90.00
_cell.angle_beta   90.00
_cell.angle_gamma   90.00
#
_symmetry.space_group_name_H-M   'P 1'
#
loop_
_entity.id
_entity.type
_entity.pdbx_description
1 polymer ?
#
loop_
_entity_poly.entity_id
_entity_poly.type
_entity_poly.pdbx_seq_one_letter_code
_entity_poly.pdbx_strand_id
1 'polypeptide(L)'
;MGDSTRFDVEKLVTYGHELVDFLKNDGDNITLKQYSQQCQLLHSRSDADLHDLQRPIQAIADQINYLEQQSEPIEERRKSLKKLEQEDLRTEMKLSMYASVTSIIPNLDDQSKISGYIVENEKKAVGKFELDPEKQTTFEICNSIWKMINFSVEVLELETVGLPLMAYFRNSMS
;
A
#
# COMPACT_ATOMS: atom_id res chain seq x y z
N MET A 1 38.96 -60.87 75.92
CA MET A 1 39.37 -59.87 76.93
C MET A 1 40.65 -59.24 76.42
N GLY A 2 40.81 -57.97 76.10
CA GLY A 2 39.99 -56.77 76.27
C GLY A 2 40.95 -55.59 76.22
N ASP A 3 41.66 -55.39 75.10
CA ASP A 3 42.59 -54.27 74.95
C ASP A 3 41.81 -53.03 74.54
N SER A 4 41.36 -52.30 75.55
CA SER A 4 40.82 -50.96 75.40
C SER A 4 41.99 -50.05 75.01
N THR A 5 42.14 -49.81 73.71
CA THR A 5 42.97 -48.72 73.17
C THR A 5 42.57 -47.44 73.89
N ARG A 6 43.36 -47.05 74.89
CA ARG A 6 43.18 -45.83 75.66
C ARG A 6 43.38 -44.67 74.70
N PHE A 7 42.26 -44.18 74.16
CA PHE A 7 42.25 -43.08 73.22
C PHE A 7 42.90 -41.87 73.87
N ASP A 8 43.93 -41.35 73.22
CA ASP A 8 44.74 -40.26 73.75
C ASP A 8 43.90 -38.98 73.76
N VAL A 9 43.48 -38.58 74.95
CA VAL A 9 42.62 -37.41 75.17
C VAL A 9 43.31 -36.16 74.64
N GLU A 10 44.64 -36.09 74.65
CA GLU A 10 45.37 -34.96 74.09
C GLU A 10 45.19 -34.88 72.58
N LYS A 11 45.29 -36.00 71.84
CA LYS A 11 45.03 -36.02 70.39
C LYS A 11 43.58 -35.67 70.05
N LEU A 12 42.63 -36.12 70.87
CA LEU A 12 41.22 -35.73 70.71
C LEU A 12 41.04 -34.23 70.88
N VAL A 13 41.67 -33.66 71.90
CA VAL A 13 41.58 -32.24 72.20
C VAL A 13 42.28 -31.43 71.09
N THR A 14 43.44 -31.85 70.59
CA THR A 14 44.12 -31.20 69.46
C THR A 14 43.27 -31.24 68.20
N TYR A 15 42.71 -32.40 67.85
CA TYR A 15 41.80 -32.53 66.71
C TYR A 15 40.54 -31.66 66.86
N GLY A 16 40.01 -31.57 68.09
CA GLY A 16 38.91 -30.66 68.41
C GLY A 16 39.26 -29.20 68.17
N HIS A 17 40.46 -28.75 68.55
CA HIS A 17 40.93 -27.39 68.29
C HIS A 17 41.14 -27.13 66.80
N GLU A 18 41.75 -28.07 66.07
CA GLU A 18 41.93 -27.96 64.62
C GLU A 18 40.60 -27.87 63.88
N LEU A 19 39.60 -28.65 64.28
CA LEU A 19 38.24 -28.55 63.73
C LEU A 19 37.58 -27.22 64.07
N VAL A 20 37.73 -26.74 65.30
CA VAL A 20 37.19 -25.44 65.71
C VAL A 20 37.86 -24.31 64.92
N ASP A 21 39.19 -24.33 64.76
CA ASP A 21 39.93 -23.32 63.98
C ASP A 21 39.60 -23.41 62.49
N PHE A 22 39.44 -24.62 61.94
CA PHE A 22 39.00 -24.84 60.56
C PHE A 22 37.58 -24.31 60.32
N LEU A 23 36.64 -24.56 61.23
CA LEU A 23 35.26 -24.05 61.13
C LEU A 23 35.16 -22.54 61.44
N LYS A 24 36.08 -22.01 62.24
CA LYS A 24 36.18 -20.59 62.57
C LYS A 24 36.90 -19.80 61.47
N ASN A 25 37.62 -20.48 60.58
CA ASN A 25 38.15 -19.91 59.34
C ASN A 25 36.99 -19.62 58.38
N ASP A 26 36.22 -18.58 58.69
CA ASP A 26 35.04 -18.08 57.95
C ASP A 26 35.40 -17.52 56.57
N GLY A 27 36.67 -17.64 56.14
CA GLY A 27 37.18 -17.17 54.86
C GLY A 27 36.39 -17.70 53.67
N ASP A 28 36.02 -18.98 53.69
CA ASP A 28 35.19 -19.59 52.64
C ASP A 28 33.77 -19.02 52.64
N ASN A 29 33.19 -18.78 53.82
CA ASN A 29 31.85 -18.19 53.94
C ASN A 29 31.82 -16.73 53.48
N ILE A 30 32.84 -15.95 53.83
CA ILE A 30 33.03 -14.56 53.40
C ILE A 30 33.20 -14.52 51.87
N THR A 31 34.03 -15.41 51.33
CA THR A 31 34.26 -15.53 49.88
C THR A 31 32.97 -15.91 49.14
N LEU A 32 32.20 -16.88 49.65
CA LEU A 32 30.91 -17.26 49.08
C LEU A 32 29.86 -16.13 49.15
N LYS A 33 29.80 -15.38 50.25
CA LYS A 33 28.94 -14.19 50.36
C LYS A 33 29.31 -13.14 49.32
N GLN A 34 30.59 -12.89 49.11
CA GLN A 34 31.07 -11.96 48.09
C GLN A 34 30.69 -12.43 46.67
N TYR A 35 30.88 -13.70 46.35
CA TYR A 35 30.45 -14.25 45.05
C TYR A 35 28.93 -14.16 44.86
N SER A 36 28.15 -14.44 45.90
CA SER A 36 26.68 -14.30 45.86
C SER A 36 26.25 -12.86 45.56
N GLN A 37 26.86 -11.87 46.23
CA GLN A 37 26.60 -10.46 45.98
C GLN A 37 27.00 -10.04 44.55
N GLN A 38 28.15 -10.51 44.06
CA GLN A 38 28.57 -10.24 42.68
C GLN A 38 27.60 -10.83 41.66
N CYS A 39 27.13 -12.07 41.88
CA CYS A 39 26.11 -12.69 41.01
C CYS A 39 24.80 -11.88 41.01
N GLN A 40 24.36 -11.37 42.17
CA GLN A 40 23.16 -10.53 42.25
C GLN A 40 23.30 -9.21 41.50
N LEU A 41 24.45 -8.55 41.63
CA LEU A 41 24.74 -7.32 40.90
C LEU A 41 24.81 -7.55 39.39
N LEU A 42 25.45 -8.63 38.96
CA LEU A 42 25.50 -9.01 37.55
C LEU A 42 24.12 -9.35 37.00
N HIS A 43 23.28 -10.02 37.78
CA HIS A 43 21.92 -10.35 37.37
C HIS A 43 21.07 -9.07 37.21
N SER A 44 21.08 -8.19 38.22
CA SER A 44 20.36 -6.91 38.15
C SER A 44 20.85 -6.04 36.99
N ARG A 45 22.15 -6.05 36.69
CA ARG A 45 22.70 -5.33 35.54
C ARG A 45 22.22 -5.94 34.22
N SER A 46 22.27 -7.26 34.11
CA SER A 46 21.81 -7.97 32.91
C SER A 46 20.32 -7.74 32.66
N ASP A 47 19.50 -7.69 33.70
CA ASP A 47 18.06 -7.40 33.58
C ASP A 47 17.80 -5.97 33.11
N ALA A 48 18.56 -5.00 33.64
CA ALA A 48 18.50 -3.63 33.17
C ALA A 48 18.91 -3.51 31.70
N ASP A 49 20.02 -4.14 31.31
CA ASP A 49 20.50 -4.16 29.93
C ASP A 49 19.47 -4.82 28.99
N LEU A 50 18.84 -5.93 29.40
CA LEU A 50 17.77 -6.58 28.64
C LEU A 50 16.55 -5.67 28.47
N HIS A 51 16.11 -5.01 29.54
CA HIS A 51 14.99 -4.08 29.50
C HIS A 51 15.29 -2.87 28.59
N ASP A 52 16.49 -2.32 28.69
CA ASP A 52 16.94 -1.19 27.87
C ASP A 52 17.04 -1.54 26.38
N LEU A 53 17.33 -2.80 26.05
CA LEU A 53 17.29 -3.31 24.68
C LEU A 53 15.87 -3.64 24.21
N GLN A 54 14.99 -4.14 25.09
CA GLN A 54 13.61 -4.48 24.74
C GLN A 54 12.77 -3.23 24.43
N ARG A 55 12.98 -2.14 25.17
CA ARG A 55 12.24 -0.89 24.99
C ARG A 55 12.30 -0.31 23.56
N PRO A 56 13.47 -0.13 22.92
CA PRO A 56 13.54 0.37 21.55
C PRO A 56 12.98 -0.62 20.54
N ILE A 57 13.12 -1.94 20.77
CA ILE A 57 12.52 -2.96 19.91
C ILE A 57 11.00 -2.84 19.90
N GLN A 58 10.38 -2.69 21.07
CA GLN A 58 8.94 -2.50 21.17
C GLN A 58 8.49 -1.20 20.50
N ALA A 59 9.23 -0.11 20.71
CA ALA A 59 8.92 1.18 20.09
C ALA A 59 8.99 1.12 18.55
N ILE A 60 9.98 0.42 18.00
CA ILE A 60 10.10 0.20 16.55
C ILE A 60 8.95 -0.68 16.04
N ALA A 61 8.59 -1.76 16.75
CA ALA A 61 7.49 -2.62 16.39
C ALA A 61 6.15 -1.85 16.34
N ASP A 62 5.90 -1.00 17.34
CA ASP A 62 4.70 -0.15 17.39
C ASP A 62 4.67 0.84 16.21
N GLN A 63 5.83 1.41 15.85
CA GLN A 63 5.95 2.29 14.68
C GLN A 63 5.69 1.56 13.36
N ILE A 64 6.21 0.33 13.21
CA ILE A 64 5.97 -0.50 12.03
C ILE A 64 4.48 -0.76 11.89
N ASN A 65 3.83 -1.23 12.97
CA ASN A 65 2.39 -1.51 12.97
C ASN A 65 1.55 -0.27 12.63
N TYR A 66 1.93 0.90 13.16
CA TYR A 66 1.27 2.16 12.84
C TYR A 66 1.39 2.51 11.34
N LEU A 67 2.58 2.36 10.76
CA LEU A 67 2.81 2.63 9.34
C LEU A 67 2.09 1.63 8.43
N GLU A 68 2.04 0.35 8.82
CA GLU A 68 1.28 -0.68 8.11
C GLU A 68 -0.21 -0.34 8.09
N GLN A 69 -0.78 0.05 9.23
CA GLN A 69 -2.18 0.47 9.31
C GLN A 69 -2.48 1.71 8.45
N GLN A 70 -1.53 2.65 8.35
CA GLN A 70 -1.68 3.80 7.43
C GLN A 70 -1.58 3.41 5.96
N SER A 71 -0.85 2.35 5.63
CA SER A 71 -0.64 1.91 4.26
C SER A 71 -1.91 1.29 3.65
N GLU A 72 -2.75 0.64 4.45
CA GLU A 72 -4.01 0.02 4.01
C GLU A 72 -4.94 0.97 3.25
N PRO A 73 -5.36 2.13 3.81
CA PRO A 73 -6.25 3.04 3.10
C PRO A 73 -5.59 3.67 1.86
N ILE A 74 -4.26 3.82 1.86
CA ILE A 74 -3.53 4.32 0.70
C ILE A 74 -3.60 3.30 -0.45
N GLU A 75 -3.40 2.02 -0.15
CA GLU A 75 -3.44 0.96 -1.15
C GLU A 75 -4.86 0.74 -1.70
N GLU A 76 -5.89 0.85 -0.86
CA GLU A 76 -7.29 0.83 -1.30
C GLU A 76 -7.60 1.99 -2.24
N ARG A 77 -7.21 3.22 -1.87
CA ARG A 77 -7.37 4.41 -2.73
C ARG A 77 -6.65 4.23 -4.07
N ARG A 78 -5.43 3.68 -4.06
CA ARG A 78 -4.67 3.37 -5.29
C ARG A 78 -5.40 2.40 -6.20
N LYS A 79 -5.97 1.33 -5.64
CA LYS A 79 -6.75 0.35 -6.41
C LYS A 79 -8.00 0.97 -7.03
N SER A 80 -8.71 1.83 -6.29
CA SER A 80 -9.88 2.54 -6.79
C SER A 80 -9.52 3.51 -7.91
N LEU A 81 -8.43 4.27 -7.79
CA LEU A 81 -7.94 5.17 -8.85
C LEU A 81 -7.57 4.41 -10.13
N LYS A 82 -6.89 3.26 -10.02
CA LYS A 82 -6.56 2.43 -11.19
C LYS A 82 -7.80 1.92 -11.93
N LYS A 83 -8.86 1.56 -11.20
CA LYS A 83 -10.14 1.15 -11.81
C LYS A 83 -10.80 2.32 -12.53
N LEU A 84 -10.83 3.50 -11.91
CA LEU A 84 -11.37 4.71 -12.51
C LEU A 84 -10.62 5.08 -13.79
N GLU A 85 -9.29 5.07 -13.77
CA GLU A 85 -8.45 5.34 -14.94
C GLU A 85 -8.72 4.34 -16.08
N GLN A 86 -8.91 3.06 -15.76
CA GLN A 86 -9.28 2.04 -16.76
C GLN A 86 -10.66 2.29 -17.36
N GLU A 87 -11.63 2.70 -16.55
CA GLU A 87 -12.99 3.05 -17.00
C GLU A 87 -12.98 4.31 -17.87
N ASP A 88 -12.18 5.31 -17.51
CA ASP A 88 -11.97 6.53 -18.29
C ASP A 88 -11.35 6.21 -19.65
N LEU A 89 -10.27 5.42 -19.68
CA LEU A 89 -9.64 4.96 -20.92
C LEU A 89 -10.63 4.17 -21.80
N ARG A 90 -11.43 3.29 -21.19
CA ARG A 90 -12.45 2.53 -21.91
C ARG A 90 -13.50 3.45 -22.52
N THR A 91 -13.89 4.50 -21.79
CA THR A 91 -14.87 5.49 -22.25
C THR A 91 -14.29 6.32 -23.39
N GLU A 92 -13.05 6.78 -23.28
CA GLU A 92 -12.34 7.51 -24.33
C GLU A 92 -12.20 6.66 -25.60
N MET A 93 -11.77 5.40 -25.49
CA MET A 93 -11.68 4.48 -26.64
C MET A 93 -13.04 4.29 -27.32
N LYS A 94 -14.11 4.14 -26.55
CA LYS A 94 -15.48 3.98 -27.08
C LYS A 94 -15.95 5.25 -27.81
N LEU A 95 -15.68 6.42 -27.24
CA LEU A 95 -16.03 7.72 -27.85
C LEU A 95 -15.21 7.96 -29.12
N SER A 96 -13.90 7.67 -29.10
CA SER A 96 -13.02 7.76 -30.26
C SER A 96 -13.47 6.83 -31.39
N MET A 97 -13.86 5.60 -31.06
CA MET A 97 -14.44 4.66 -32.02
C MET A 97 -15.70 5.26 -32.67
N TYR A 98 -16.64 5.80 -31.89
CA TYR A 98 -17.85 6.44 -32.45
C TYR A 98 -17.54 7.66 -33.31
N ALA A 99 -16.62 8.52 -32.88
CA ALA A 99 -16.19 9.68 -33.65
C ALA A 99 -15.54 9.25 -34.97
N SER A 100 -14.78 8.16 -34.99
CA SER A 100 -14.13 7.67 -36.22
C SER A 100 -15.12 7.18 -37.28
N VAL A 101 -16.25 6.61 -36.86
CA VAL A 101 -17.28 6.08 -37.77
C VAL A 101 -18.26 7.15 -38.21
N THR A 102 -18.60 8.08 -37.31
CA THR A 102 -19.67 9.05 -37.55
C THR A 102 -19.13 10.42 -37.97
N SER A 103 -17.86 10.71 -37.69
CA SER A 103 -17.27 12.03 -37.80
C SER A 103 -18.05 13.13 -37.05
N ILE A 104 -18.78 12.74 -36.01
CA ILE A 104 -19.59 13.64 -35.18
C ILE A 104 -18.87 13.95 -33.88
N ILE A 105 -18.86 15.23 -33.52
CA ILE A 105 -18.51 15.75 -32.19
C ILE A 105 -19.81 16.21 -31.52
N PRO A 106 -20.34 15.47 -30.53
CA PRO A 106 -21.55 15.86 -29.81
C PRO A 106 -21.30 17.09 -28.94
N ASN A 107 -22.28 17.97 -28.84
CA ASN A 107 -22.31 19.03 -27.85
C ASN A 107 -22.81 18.47 -26.51
N LEU A 108 -22.04 18.66 -25.44
CA LEU A 108 -22.34 18.12 -24.11
C LEU A 108 -22.91 19.17 -23.14
N ASP A 109 -22.94 20.44 -23.54
CA ASP A 109 -23.33 21.56 -22.67
C ASP A 109 -24.85 21.59 -22.41
N ASP A 110 -25.66 21.22 -23.42
CA ASP A 110 -27.12 21.24 -23.37
C ASP A 110 -27.68 19.83 -23.51
N GLN A 111 -28.18 19.27 -22.40
CA GLN A 111 -28.79 17.94 -22.37
C GLN A 111 -30.26 17.91 -22.83
N SER A 112 -30.89 19.09 -23.02
CA SER A 112 -32.29 19.16 -23.48
C SER A 112 -32.43 18.86 -24.97
N LYS A 113 -31.33 18.89 -25.73
CA LYS A 113 -31.32 18.72 -27.19
C LYS A 113 -30.18 17.83 -27.62
N ILE A 114 -30.34 17.18 -28.76
CA ILE A 114 -29.28 16.43 -29.41
C ILE A 114 -28.64 17.36 -30.44
N SER A 115 -27.49 17.93 -30.11
CA SER A 115 -26.78 18.87 -30.98
C SER A 115 -25.30 18.51 -31.09
N GLY A 116 -24.64 19.03 -32.11
CA GLY A 116 -23.23 18.77 -32.34
C GLY A 116 -22.74 19.25 -33.69
N TYR A 117 -21.55 18.79 -34.02
CA TYR A 117 -20.80 19.17 -35.21
C TYR A 117 -20.42 17.93 -36.01
N ILE A 118 -20.59 17.97 -37.32
CA ILE A 118 -20.07 16.97 -38.26
C ILE A 118 -18.78 17.52 -38.86
N VAL A 119 -17.70 16.77 -38.74
CA VAL A 119 -16.35 17.17 -39.17
C VAL A 119 -15.98 16.45 -40.46
N GLU A 120 -15.77 17.18 -41.55
CA GLU A 120 -15.17 16.60 -42.77
C GLU A 120 -13.64 16.67 -42.71
N ASN A 121 -12.98 15.51 -42.81
CA ASN A 121 -11.52 15.35 -42.72
C ASN A 121 -10.72 16.22 -43.71
N GLU A 122 -11.25 16.49 -44.90
CA GLU A 122 -10.50 17.13 -45.98
C GLU A 122 -10.77 18.64 -46.11
N LYS A 123 -12.00 19.07 -45.82
CA LYS A 123 -12.43 20.44 -46.12
C LYS A 123 -12.47 21.36 -44.89
N LYS A 124 -12.20 20.82 -43.68
CA LYS A 124 -12.42 21.52 -42.40
C LYS A 124 -13.84 22.10 -42.27
N ALA A 125 -14.79 21.61 -43.07
CA ALA A 125 -16.16 22.05 -43.02
C ALA A 125 -16.79 21.44 -41.77
N VAL A 126 -17.38 22.29 -40.94
CA VAL A 126 -18.04 21.89 -39.71
C VAL A 126 -19.52 22.18 -39.86
N GLY A 127 -20.32 21.13 -40.08
CA GLY A 127 -21.77 21.21 -40.16
C GLY A 127 -22.39 21.13 -38.76
N LYS A 128 -23.08 22.19 -38.31
CA LYS A 128 -23.79 22.16 -37.02
C LYS A 128 -25.17 21.55 -37.20
N PHE A 129 -25.59 20.67 -36.28
CA PHE A 129 -26.95 20.14 -36.20
C PHE A 129 -27.55 20.34 -34.81
N GLU A 130 -28.87 20.39 -34.76
CA GLU A 130 -29.67 20.47 -33.53
C GLU A 130 -30.99 19.71 -33.77
N LEU A 131 -31.26 18.73 -32.92
CA LEU A 131 -32.43 17.86 -32.95
C LEU A 131 -33.11 17.91 -31.59
N ASP A 132 -34.43 18.01 -31.61
CA ASP A 132 -35.26 18.13 -30.41
C ASP A 132 -35.90 16.77 -30.07
N PRO A 133 -35.52 16.14 -28.93
CA PRO A 133 -36.07 14.86 -28.51
C PRO A 133 -37.58 14.87 -28.25
N GLU A 134 -38.19 16.03 -27.96
CA GLU A 134 -39.62 16.13 -27.68
C GLU A 134 -40.47 16.15 -28.96
N LYS A 135 -39.85 16.53 -30.09
CA LYS A 135 -40.55 16.71 -31.37
C LYS A 135 -40.48 15.49 -32.28
N GLN A 136 -39.54 14.59 -32.05
CA GLN A 136 -39.26 13.45 -32.93
C GLN A 136 -39.08 12.18 -32.11
N THR A 137 -39.47 11.05 -32.69
CA THR A 137 -39.21 9.74 -32.10
C THR A 137 -37.72 9.40 -32.16
N THR A 138 -37.25 8.52 -31.27
CA THR A 138 -35.87 8.01 -31.31
C THR A 138 -35.49 7.44 -32.69
N PHE A 139 -36.44 6.80 -33.38
CA PHE A 139 -36.22 6.26 -34.71
C PHE A 139 -36.00 7.34 -35.76
N GLU A 140 -36.83 8.40 -35.76
CA GLU A 140 -36.69 9.53 -36.68
C GLU A 140 -35.39 10.30 -36.45
N ILE A 141 -35.00 10.47 -35.18
CA ILE A 141 -33.72 11.09 -34.79
C ILE A 141 -32.56 10.26 -35.32
N CYS A 142 -32.53 8.96 -35.04
CA CYS A 142 -31.46 8.07 -35.52
C CYS A 142 -31.37 8.06 -37.04
N ASN A 143 -32.51 7.97 -37.75
CA ASN A 143 -32.53 7.99 -39.22
C ASN A 143 -32.03 9.34 -39.77
N SER A 144 -32.40 10.44 -39.11
CA SER A 144 -31.92 11.78 -39.48
C SER A 144 -30.41 11.91 -39.31
N ILE A 145 -29.86 11.43 -38.19
CA ILE A 145 -28.40 11.40 -37.94
C ILE A 145 -27.70 10.53 -38.98
N TRP A 146 -28.22 9.33 -39.25
CA TRP A 146 -27.60 8.41 -40.20
C TRP A 146 -27.59 8.95 -41.63
N LYS A 147 -28.66 9.66 -42.03
CA LYS A 147 -28.70 10.40 -43.30
C LYS A 147 -27.58 11.44 -43.36
N MET A 148 -27.38 12.25 -42.31
CA MET A 148 -26.32 13.25 -42.26
C MET A 148 -24.92 12.64 -42.40
N ILE A 149 -24.67 11.50 -41.76
CA ILE A 149 -23.42 10.76 -41.87
C ILE A 149 -23.22 10.25 -43.31
N ASN A 150 -24.23 9.61 -43.91
CA ASN A 150 -24.13 9.08 -45.27
C ASN A 150 -23.90 10.18 -46.32
N PHE A 151 -24.55 11.34 -46.18
CA PHE A 151 -24.30 12.49 -47.06
C PHE A 151 -22.87 13.02 -46.97
N SER A 152 -22.18 12.80 -45.85
CA SER A 152 -20.76 13.16 -45.67
C SER A 152 -19.80 12.09 -46.23
N VAL A 153 -20.26 10.84 -46.37
CA VAL A 153 -19.47 9.69 -46.85
C VAL A 153 -19.53 9.52 -48.38
N GLU A 154 -20.61 9.94 -49.04
CA GLU A 154 -20.73 9.89 -50.53
C GLU A 154 -19.67 10.72 -51.29
N VAL A 155 -18.86 11.53 -50.60
CA VAL A 155 -17.77 12.32 -51.19
C VAL A 155 -16.40 11.61 -51.10
N LEU A 156 -16.28 10.50 -50.36
CA LEU A 156 -14.99 9.90 -49.97
C LEU A 156 -14.70 8.49 -50.51
N GLU A 157 -15.42 7.98 -51.51
CA GLU A 157 -15.08 6.69 -52.14
C GLU A 157 -13.82 6.71 -53.02
N LEU A 158 -13.07 7.83 -53.06
CA LEU A 158 -11.78 7.88 -53.73
C LEU A 158 -10.69 8.41 -52.78
N GLU A 159 -9.74 7.52 -52.47
CA GLU A 159 -8.38 7.79 -51.97
C GLU A 159 -8.11 7.75 -50.45
N THR A 160 -7.96 6.51 -49.97
CA THR A 160 -6.89 5.96 -49.12
C THR A 160 -5.93 6.86 -48.28
N VAL A 161 -5.68 6.36 -47.06
CA VAL A 161 -4.47 6.42 -46.20
C VAL A 161 -4.43 7.48 -45.08
N GLY A 162 -5.01 7.10 -43.93
CA GLY A 162 -4.26 6.93 -42.67
C GLY A 162 -3.51 8.13 -42.09
N LEU A 163 -4.20 8.95 -41.29
CA LEU A 163 -3.60 9.72 -40.18
C LEU A 163 -4.53 9.68 -38.95
N PRO A 164 -4.03 9.55 -37.71
CA PRO A 164 -4.88 9.33 -36.53
C PRO A 164 -5.58 10.62 -36.07
N LEU A 165 -6.91 10.60 -36.00
CA LEU A 165 -7.80 11.62 -35.40
C LEU A 165 -7.44 12.03 -33.94
N MET A 166 -6.57 11.26 -33.28
CA MET A 166 -6.17 11.47 -31.89
C MET A 166 -5.50 12.83 -31.60
N ALA A 167 -4.91 13.48 -32.62
CA ALA A 167 -4.25 14.78 -32.43
C ALA A 167 -5.23 15.96 -32.26
N TYR A 168 -6.46 15.84 -32.79
CA TYR A 168 -7.45 16.93 -32.72
C TYR A 168 -8.23 16.95 -31.41
N PHE A 169 -8.52 15.79 -30.83
CA PHE A 169 -9.29 15.70 -29.59
C PHE A 169 -8.58 16.31 -28.37
N ARG A 170 -7.25 16.24 -28.31
CA ARG A 170 -6.47 16.79 -27.18
C ARG A 170 -6.53 18.32 -27.06
N ASN A 171 -6.73 19.03 -28.17
CA ASN A 171 -6.71 20.50 -28.18
C ASN A 171 -8.08 21.17 -27.97
N SER A 172 -9.17 20.39 -27.89
CA SER A 172 -10.53 20.94 -27.70
C SER A 172 -11.08 20.76 -26.27
N MET A 173 -10.31 20.17 -25.35
CA MET A 173 -10.68 19.95 -23.95
C MET A 173 -9.79 20.71 -22.94
N SER A 174 -9.06 21.74 -23.38
CA SER A 174 -8.32 22.67 -22.50
C SER A 174 -8.88 24.09 -22.62
#